data_AF-E6WTI5-F1
#
_entry.id   AF-E6WTI5-F1
#
_cell.length_a   1.000
_cell.length_b   1.000
_cell.length_c   1.000
_cell.angle_alpha   90.00
_cell.angle_beta   90.00
_cell.angle_gamma   90.00
#
_symmetry.space_group_name_H-M   'P 1'
#
loop_
_entity.id
_entity.type
_entity.pdbx_description
1 polymer ?
#
loop_
_entity_poly.entity_id
_entity_poly.type
_entity_poly.pdbx_seq_one_letter_code
_entity_poly.pdbx_strand_id
1 'polypeptide(L)'
;MHHRPSVLRLAATLPLLLAMTACSAQGTPGASTAPAEPAAAAPEAASDAGAVATGQYRDLFAEAGYDAAAVEAKVEAAFAQLFHGDPRNQAVYYPSGSNDNGPKAYIHDVNSNDVRSEGMSYGMMIAVQLDRKAEFDAIWNWAMTHMYHADPKHPAHGYFAWSVRTDGTAIDQMPAPDGEEYFITALYFASARWGDGEGIYDYRAWADRILSDVLHREAITGPTSTAKKATAINLFDKDAKMVRFTPDLGNSAHTDASYHLPAFYEVWARVGPEADRAFWREAAQVSRDYFVRATHPETGLTPDYGNFDGTPWAAPWRAESADFRYDAWRTAMNWSMDWSWWRADPRQVELSNRLQGFFLRQGLDRYVSLYTLDGKPLGGGQTTGLVSMNATASLAADHPRSLEFVRELWKQPVPEGHHRYYDGMLYMMALLHCSGRYKAWLPEGTAN
;
A
#
# COMPACT_ATOMS: atom_id res chain seq x y z
N MET A 1 -62.08 -8.01 -38.77
CA MET A 1 -62.06 -7.83 -40.23
C MET A 1 -60.64 -7.97 -40.72
N HIS A 2 -60.42 -8.97 -41.58
CA HIS A 2 -59.34 -9.16 -42.58
C HIS A 2 -57.85 -9.03 -42.16
N HIS A 3 -56.89 -9.81 -42.65
CA HIS A 3 -56.79 -11.08 -43.38
C HIS A 3 -55.28 -11.45 -43.31
N ARG A 4 -54.94 -12.73 -43.12
CA ARG A 4 -53.61 -13.28 -43.50
C ARG A 4 -53.54 -13.42 -45.04
N PRO A 5 -52.33 -13.55 -45.65
CA PRO A 5 -51.72 -14.87 -45.91
C PRO A 5 -50.19 -14.90 -45.62
N SER A 6 -49.60 -15.93 -44.97
CA SER A 6 -49.00 -17.20 -45.48
C SER A 6 -47.90 -17.02 -46.54
N VAL A 7 -46.74 -17.70 -46.48
CA VAL A 7 -46.54 -19.09 -46.98
C VAL A 7 -45.09 -19.59 -46.68
N LEU A 8 -44.99 -20.80 -46.08
CA LEU A 8 -44.13 -22.01 -46.35
C LEU A 8 -42.60 -21.86 -46.67
N ARG A 9 -41.67 -22.82 -46.42
CA ARG A 9 -41.61 -24.19 -45.83
C ARG A 9 -40.13 -24.68 -45.80
N LEU A 10 -39.89 -25.67 -44.91
CA LEU A 10 -38.96 -26.84 -44.96
C LEU A 10 -37.44 -26.62 -45.19
N ALA A 11 -36.54 -27.02 -44.30
CA ALA A 11 -36.18 -28.35 -43.74
C ALA A 11 -35.07 -29.07 -44.55
N ALA A 12 -33.97 -29.43 -43.87
CA ALA A 12 -33.40 -30.79 -43.79
C ALA A 12 -31.88 -30.78 -43.48
N THR A 13 -31.49 -31.83 -42.76
CA THR A 13 -30.24 -32.19 -42.09
C THR A 13 -29.18 -32.87 -43.00
N LEU A 14 -27.91 -32.83 -42.54
CA LEU A 14 -26.67 -33.67 -42.74
C LEU A 14 -26.83 -35.11 -43.33
N PRO A 15 -25.77 -35.89 -43.75
CA PRO A 15 -24.29 -35.73 -43.63
C PRO A 15 -23.35 -36.28 -44.77
N LEU A 16 -22.03 -36.01 -44.61
CA LEU A 16 -20.77 -36.79 -44.84
C LEU A 16 -20.61 -37.87 -45.94
N LEU A 17 -19.52 -37.79 -46.75
CA LEU A 17 -18.43 -38.79 -47.03
C LEU A 17 -17.69 -38.43 -48.36
N LEU A 18 -16.38 -38.11 -48.34
CA LEU A 18 -15.18 -38.96 -48.52
C LEU A 18 -14.89 -39.39 -49.98
N ALA A 19 -13.77 -38.91 -50.55
CA ALA A 19 -13.07 -39.56 -51.65
C ALA A 19 -11.56 -39.25 -51.57
N MET A 20 -10.75 -40.31 -51.54
CA MET A 20 -9.29 -40.29 -51.59
C MET A 20 -8.79 -40.13 -53.03
N THR A 21 -7.63 -39.49 -53.20
CA THR A 21 -6.70 -39.79 -54.30
C THR A 21 -5.26 -39.69 -53.82
N ALA A 22 -4.53 -40.79 -54.00
CA ALA A 22 -3.08 -40.87 -53.84
C ALA A 22 -2.41 -40.73 -55.20
N CYS A 23 -1.27 -40.04 -55.26
CA CYS A 23 -0.25 -40.24 -56.30
C CYS A 23 1.13 -39.82 -55.76
N SER A 24 2.12 -40.57 -56.19
CA SER A 24 3.46 -40.69 -55.62
C SER A 24 4.55 -39.97 -56.43
N ALA A 25 5.58 -39.52 -55.70
CA ALA A 25 7.02 -39.62 -56.00
C ALA A 25 7.78 -38.57 -56.87
N GLN A 26 8.88 -38.09 -56.26
CA GLN A 26 10.26 -37.85 -56.77
C GLN A 26 10.79 -36.44 -57.13
N GLY A 27 11.90 -36.09 -56.44
CA GLY A 27 13.05 -35.25 -56.87
C GLY A 27 12.90 -33.73 -56.64
N THR A 28 13.86 -32.94 -56.16
CA THR A 28 15.34 -33.00 -56.03
C THR A 28 15.80 -31.93 -54.97
N PRO A 29 17.01 -31.32 -54.97
CA PRO A 29 18.06 -31.48 -53.94
C PRO A 29 18.33 -30.22 -53.09
N GLY A 30 19.27 -30.33 -52.14
CA GLY A 30 20.08 -29.19 -51.68
C GLY A 30 19.87 -28.78 -50.23
N ALA A 31 20.77 -29.26 -49.36
CA ALA A 31 20.91 -28.80 -47.99
C ALA A 31 21.41 -27.33 -47.96
N SER A 32 20.65 -26.46 -47.31
CA SER A 32 21.13 -25.18 -46.76
C SER A 32 20.68 -25.14 -45.31
N THR A 33 21.63 -25.30 -44.39
CA THR A 33 21.40 -25.20 -42.95
C THR A 33 21.30 -23.73 -42.55
N ALA A 34 20.07 -23.24 -42.38
CA ALA A 34 19.83 -22.01 -41.61
C ALA A 34 19.98 -22.33 -40.11
N PRO A 35 20.61 -21.45 -39.30
CA PRO A 35 20.70 -21.66 -37.86
C PRO A 35 19.30 -21.59 -37.25
N ALA A 36 18.96 -22.59 -36.43
CA ALA A 36 17.71 -22.61 -35.69
C ALA A 36 17.66 -21.42 -34.72
N GLU A 37 16.57 -20.65 -34.77
CA GLU A 37 16.22 -19.71 -33.71
C GLU A 37 16.21 -20.43 -32.36
N PRO A 38 16.77 -19.83 -31.29
CA PRO A 38 16.68 -20.44 -29.98
C PRO A 38 15.20 -20.47 -29.58
N ALA A 39 14.69 -21.69 -29.37
CA ALA A 39 13.38 -21.92 -28.80
C ALA A 39 13.25 -21.10 -27.52
N ALA A 40 12.20 -20.27 -27.45
CA ALA A 40 11.85 -19.53 -26.25
C ALA A 40 11.80 -20.51 -25.07
N ALA A 41 12.59 -20.24 -24.03
CA ALA A 41 12.59 -21.02 -22.81
C ALA A 41 11.16 -21.06 -22.26
N ALA A 42 10.69 -22.26 -21.94
CA ALA A 42 9.45 -22.45 -21.19
C ALA A 42 9.56 -21.67 -19.87
N PRO A 43 8.46 -21.08 -19.37
CA PRO A 43 8.50 -20.33 -18.12
C PRO A 43 9.02 -21.24 -17.01
N GLU A 44 10.12 -20.82 -16.39
CA GLU A 44 10.63 -21.41 -15.16
C GLU A 44 9.47 -21.51 -14.17
N ALA A 45 9.30 -22.69 -13.56
CA ALA A 45 8.28 -22.88 -12.54
C ALA A 45 8.47 -21.80 -11.46
N ALA A 46 7.42 -21.00 -11.23
CA ALA A 46 7.46 -19.92 -10.25
C ALA A 46 7.96 -20.47 -8.91
N SER A 47 9.04 -19.90 -8.38
CA SER A 47 9.55 -20.30 -7.07
C SER A 47 8.49 -20.00 -6.01
N ASP A 48 8.31 -20.91 -5.04
CA ASP A 48 7.44 -20.69 -3.88
C ASP A 48 7.94 -19.56 -2.96
N ALA A 49 9.15 -19.03 -3.19
CA ALA A 49 9.75 -17.96 -2.40
C ALA A 49 9.25 -16.56 -2.79
N GLY A 50 9.19 -15.65 -1.82
CA GLY A 50 8.77 -14.26 -2.03
C GLY A 50 9.81 -13.38 -2.72
N ALA A 51 9.38 -12.20 -3.17
CA ALA A 51 10.19 -11.27 -3.96
C ALA A 51 11.48 -10.82 -3.26
N VAL A 52 11.52 -10.81 -1.93
CA VAL A 52 12.74 -10.47 -1.18
C VAL A 52 13.80 -11.56 -1.33
N ALA A 53 13.40 -12.82 -1.25
CA ALA A 53 14.32 -13.96 -1.37
C ALA A 53 14.78 -14.17 -2.83
N THR A 54 13.91 -13.92 -3.80
CA THR A 54 14.22 -14.12 -5.23
C THR A 54 14.86 -12.89 -5.89
N GLY A 55 14.69 -11.71 -5.32
CA GLY A 55 14.99 -10.43 -5.96
C GLY A 55 14.03 -10.08 -7.12
N GLN A 56 13.03 -10.92 -7.39
CA GLN A 56 12.09 -10.78 -8.50
C GLN A 56 10.75 -10.25 -7.99
N TYR A 57 10.52 -8.95 -8.20
CA TYR A 57 9.25 -8.29 -7.91
C TYR A 57 8.36 -8.32 -9.14
N ARG A 58 7.13 -8.79 -8.98
CA ARG A 58 6.16 -8.91 -10.08
C ARG A 58 5.82 -7.53 -10.66
N ASP A 59 5.87 -7.43 -11.99
CA ASP A 59 5.32 -6.30 -12.74
C ASP A 59 3.94 -6.69 -13.27
N LEU A 60 2.91 -6.34 -12.51
CA LEU A 60 1.52 -6.65 -12.84
C LEU A 60 1.04 -5.89 -14.08
N PHE A 61 1.61 -4.74 -14.39
CA PHE A 61 1.29 -4.03 -15.63
C PHE A 61 1.84 -4.77 -16.85
N ALA A 62 3.07 -5.27 -16.77
CA ALA A 62 3.64 -6.13 -17.80
C ALA A 62 2.81 -7.43 -17.96
N GLU A 63 2.43 -8.09 -16.85
CA GLU A 63 1.53 -9.25 -16.86
C GLU A 63 0.16 -8.92 -17.49
N ALA A 64 -0.33 -7.68 -17.33
CA ALA A 64 -1.58 -7.21 -17.94
C ALA A 64 -1.45 -6.82 -19.43
N GLY A 65 -0.23 -6.81 -19.98
CA GLY A 65 0.06 -6.55 -21.40
C GLY A 65 0.54 -5.13 -21.73
N TYR A 66 0.95 -4.34 -20.73
CA TYR A 66 1.49 -3.00 -20.93
C TYR A 66 3.01 -3.01 -21.15
N ASP A 67 3.49 -2.15 -22.06
CA ASP A 67 4.91 -2.01 -22.36
C ASP A 67 5.67 -1.33 -21.22
N ALA A 68 6.90 -1.78 -20.96
CA ALA A 68 7.73 -1.28 -19.85
C ALA A 68 8.01 0.23 -19.94
N ALA A 69 8.20 0.79 -21.13
CA ALA A 69 8.42 2.22 -21.31
C ALA A 69 7.15 3.02 -21.05
N ALA A 70 5.97 2.48 -21.39
CA ALA A 70 4.70 3.10 -21.03
C ALA A 70 4.46 3.08 -19.51
N VAL A 71 4.82 1.99 -18.84
CA VAL A 71 4.72 1.87 -17.37
C VAL A 71 5.62 2.90 -16.70
N GLU A 72 6.88 2.99 -17.13
CA GLU A 72 7.83 4.00 -16.63
C GLU A 72 7.29 5.42 -16.83
N ALA A 73 6.82 5.74 -18.03
CA ALA A 73 6.26 7.06 -18.33
C ALA A 73 5.05 7.40 -17.45
N LYS A 74 4.19 6.42 -17.12
CA LYS A 74 3.03 6.63 -16.24
C LYS A 74 3.45 6.89 -14.79
N VAL A 75 4.45 6.15 -14.29
CA VAL A 75 5.03 6.35 -12.95
C VAL A 75 5.67 7.72 -12.83
N GLU A 76 6.53 8.09 -13.78
CA GLU A 76 7.23 9.38 -13.77
C GLU A 76 6.26 10.56 -13.94
N ALA A 77 5.24 10.43 -14.79
CA ALA A 77 4.21 11.46 -14.94
C ALA A 77 3.38 11.66 -13.65
N ALA A 78 3.06 10.57 -12.95
CA ALA A 78 2.35 10.62 -11.68
C ALA A 78 3.19 11.34 -10.61
N PHE A 79 4.46 10.97 -10.47
CA PHE A 79 5.38 11.63 -9.55
C PHE A 79 5.53 13.12 -9.90
N ALA A 80 5.80 13.45 -11.18
CA ALA A 80 5.95 14.83 -11.63
C ALA A 80 4.71 15.69 -11.33
N GLN A 81 3.50 15.17 -11.56
CA GLN A 81 2.27 15.91 -11.26
C GLN A 81 2.06 16.10 -9.75
N LEU A 82 2.18 15.03 -8.96
CA LEU A 82 1.90 15.08 -7.53
C LEU A 82 2.98 15.84 -6.74
N PHE A 83 4.24 15.81 -7.19
CA PHE A 83 5.35 16.47 -6.49
C PHE A 83 5.71 17.85 -7.06
N HIS A 84 5.45 18.09 -8.35
CA HIS A 84 5.92 19.29 -9.05
C HIS A 84 4.89 19.93 -9.99
N GLY A 85 3.63 19.46 -9.99
CA GLY A 85 2.55 20.02 -10.79
C GLY A 85 2.03 21.39 -10.29
N ASP A 86 0.91 21.86 -10.84
CA ASP A 86 0.28 23.12 -10.37
C ASP A 86 -0.05 23.00 -8.87
N PRO A 87 0.50 23.86 -7.99
CA PRO A 87 0.27 23.82 -6.55
C PRO A 87 -1.19 24.07 -6.16
N ARG A 88 -2.04 24.60 -7.05
CA ARG A 88 -3.45 24.84 -6.76
C ARG A 88 -4.31 23.61 -7.00
N ASN A 89 -3.95 22.77 -7.98
CA ASN A 89 -4.84 21.71 -8.46
C ASN A 89 -4.20 20.32 -8.52
N GLN A 90 -2.88 20.20 -8.53
CA GLN A 90 -2.19 18.94 -8.84
C GLN A 90 -1.21 18.53 -7.74
N ALA A 91 -0.32 19.43 -7.33
CA ALA A 91 0.71 19.06 -6.38
C ALA A 91 0.12 18.82 -4.98
N VAL A 92 0.76 17.91 -4.26
CA VAL A 92 0.60 17.63 -2.83
C VAL A 92 1.91 17.87 -2.08
N TYR A 93 3.06 17.90 -2.75
CA TYR A 93 4.36 18.30 -2.18
C TYR A 93 4.58 19.81 -2.30
N TYR A 94 5.01 20.45 -1.21
CA TYR A 94 5.24 21.89 -1.15
C TYR A 94 6.57 22.19 -0.47
N PRO A 95 7.55 22.80 -1.20
CA PRO A 95 8.75 23.36 -0.59
C PRO A 95 8.42 24.42 0.46
N SER A 96 9.14 24.40 1.58
CA SER A 96 8.92 25.23 2.77
C SER A 96 10.23 25.84 3.30
N GLY A 97 10.94 26.51 2.38
CA GLY A 97 12.23 27.16 2.67
C GLY A 97 13.31 26.17 3.12
N SER A 98 14.22 26.64 3.99
CA SER A 98 15.32 25.84 4.54
C SER A 98 15.56 26.14 6.03
N ASN A 99 16.39 25.34 6.68
CA ASN A 99 16.98 25.57 8.01
C ASN A 99 18.46 25.09 7.98
N ASP A 100 19.09 24.93 9.14
CA ASP A 100 20.49 24.47 9.25
C ASP A 100 20.71 23.05 8.66
N ASN A 101 19.66 22.25 8.53
CA ASN A 101 19.72 20.93 7.89
C ASN A 101 19.50 21.00 6.37
N GLY A 102 19.25 22.18 5.79
CA GLY A 102 18.99 22.36 4.36
C GLY A 102 17.50 22.55 4.02
N PRO A 103 17.06 22.23 2.79
CA PRO A 103 15.68 22.42 2.35
C PRO A 103 14.66 21.67 3.23
N LYS A 104 13.45 22.22 3.32
CA LYS A 104 12.29 21.56 3.92
C LYS A 104 11.16 21.51 2.90
N ALA A 105 10.32 20.50 3.00
CA ALA A 105 9.08 20.40 2.25
C ALA A 105 8.05 19.57 3.02
N TYR A 106 6.77 19.76 2.73
CA TYR A 106 5.71 18.97 3.34
C TYR A 106 4.77 18.39 2.28
N ILE A 107 4.08 17.31 2.65
CA ILE A 107 2.94 16.78 1.90
C ILE A 107 1.66 17.34 2.53
N HIS A 108 0.86 18.06 1.73
CA HIS A 108 -0.35 18.76 2.16
C HIS A 108 -1.57 17.89 1.93
N ASP A 109 -2.30 17.55 2.99
CA ASP A 109 -3.70 17.15 2.86
C ASP A 109 -4.54 18.39 2.54
N VAL A 110 -4.71 18.63 1.25
CA VAL A 110 -5.49 19.75 0.71
C VAL A 110 -6.99 19.66 1.00
N ASN A 111 -7.49 18.46 1.33
CA ASN A 111 -8.89 18.25 1.68
C ASN A 111 -9.16 18.70 3.12
N SER A 112 -8.30 18.30 4.05
CA SER A 112 -8.40 18.67 5.48
C SER A 112 -7.69 19.98 5.83
N ASN A 113 -6.90 20.50 4.89
CA ASN A 113 -6.07 21.69 5.03
C ASN A 113 -5.04 21.59 6.17
N ASP A 114 -4.37 20.44 6.28
CA ASP A 114 -3.32 20.16 7.25
C ASP A 114 -2.19 19.29 6.66
N VAL A 115 -1.08 19.17 7.38
CA VAL A 115 0.04 18.27 7.09
C VAL A 115 -0.06 17.10 8.05
N ARG A 116 -0.12 15.88 7.50
CA ARG A 116 -0.32 14.66 8.28
C ARG A 116 0.92 13.78 8.35
N SER A 117 1.15 13.13 9.49
CA SER A 117 2.28 12.18 9.65
C SER A 117 2.21 11.07 8.60
N GLU A 118 1.00 10.56 8.34
CA GLU A 118 0.67 9.65 7.24
C GLU A 118 1.25 10.16 5.90
N GLY A 119 0.81 11.33 5.44
CA GLY A 119 1.23 11.87 4.14
C GLY A 119 2.72 12.14 4.04
N MET A 120 3.33 12.62 5.13
CA MET A 120 4.77 12.86 5.20
C MET A 120 5.55 11.54 5.08
N SER A 121 5.14 10.52 5.83
CA SER A 121 5.78 9.20 5.79
C SER A 121 5.58 8.49 4.45
N TYR A 122 4.41 8.62 3.82
CA TYR A 122 4.15 8.14 2.45
C TYR A 122 5.01 8.87 1.42
N GLY A 123 5.17 10.19 1.56
CA GLY A 123 6.05 10.99 0.72
C GLY A 123 7.50 10.52 0.78
N MET A 124 8.01 10.24 1.98
CA MET A 124 9.33 9.63 2.18
C MET A 124 9.42 8.24 1.54
N MET A 125 8.41 7.39 1.74
CA MET A 125 8.39 6.05 1.14
C MET A 125 8.40 6.11 -0.40
N ILE A 126 7.57 6.95 -1.01
CA ILE A 126 7.55 7.16 -2.46
C ILE A 126 8.91 7.66 -2.96
N ALA A 127 9.49 8.66 -2.28
CA ALA A 127 10.77 9.25 -2.64
C ALA A 127 11.91 8.22 -2.60
N VAL A 128 12.00 7.40 -1.54
CA VAL A 128 13.05 6.37 -1.45
C VAL A 128 12.87 5.25 -2.47
N GLN A 129 11.63 4.86 -2.81
CA GLN A 129 11.40 3.86 -3.88
C GLN A 129 11.82 4.40 -5.26
N LEU A 130 11.61 5.69 -5.52
CA LEU A 130 11.95 6.36 -6.79
C LEU A 130 13.35 6.98 -6.85
N ASP A 131 14.21 6.76 -5.85
CA ASP A 131 15.56 7.35 -5.77
C ASP A 131 15.60 8.89 -5.69
N ARG A 132 14.58 9.49 -5.07
CA ARG A 132 14.41 10.94 -4.98
C ARG A 132 14.92 11.47 -3.65
N LYS A 133 16.24 11.39 -3.44
CA LYS A 133 16.88 11.74 -2.16
C LYS A 133 16.62 13.19 -1.72
N ALA A 134 16.58 14.14 -2.65
CA ALA A 134 16.36 15.55 -2.32
C ALA A 134 14.96 15.79 -1.72
N GLU A 135 13.93 15.20 -2.30
CA GLU A 135 12.55 15.24 -1.81
C GLU A 135 12.43 14.50 -0.48
N PHE A 136 13.06 13.32 -0.37
CA PHE A 136 13.10 12.56 0.88
C PHE A 136 13.67 13.38 2.04
N ASP A 137 14.86 13.95 1.85
CA ASP A 137 15.55 14.74 2.88
C ASP A 137 14.75 15.99 3.25
N ALA A 138 14.12 16.65 2.27
CA ALA A 138 13.30 17.83 2.53
C ALA A 138 12.04 17.51 3.34
N ILE A 139 11.37 16.39 3.04
CA ILE A 139 10.19 15.91 3.79
C ILE A 139 10.61 15.53 5.22
N TRP A 140 11.68 14.75 5.34
CA TRP A 140 12.19 14.32 6.64
C TRP A 140 12.62 15.49 7.53
N ASN A 141 13.31 16.47 6.96
CA ASN A 141 13.69 17.68 7.69
C ASN A 141 12.47 18.45 8.20
N TRP A 142 11.40 18.57 7.41
CA TRP A 142 10.17 19.22 7.88
C TRP A 142 9.52 18.42 9.02
N ALA A 143 9.41 17.10 8.90
CA ALA A 143 8.87 16.24 9.94
C ALA A 143 9.65 16.37 11.26
N MET A 144 10.98 16.33 11.20
CA MET A 144 11.85 16.51 12.37
C MET A 144 11.78 17.92 12.96
N THR A 145 11.54 18.94 12.14
CA THR A 145 11.48 20.33 12.60
C THR A 145 10.14 20.67 13.26
N HIS A 146 9.04 20.13 12.74
CA HIS A 146 7.68 20.60 13.08
C HIS A 146 6.78 19.55 13.72
N MET A 147 7.08 18.26 13.58
CA MET A 147 6.20 17.18 14.03
C MET A 147 6.80 16.39 15.20
N TYR A 148 8.12 16.16 15.20
CA TYR A 148 8.78 15.35 16.22
C TYR A 148 8.80 16.02 17.61
N HIS A 149 8.40 15.26 18.64
CA HIS A 149 8.36 15.74 20.02
C HIS A 149 9.60 15.32 20.82
N ALA A 150 10.57 16.22 20.98
CA ALA A 150 11.82 15.93 21.69
C ALA A 150 11.75 16.07 23.23
N ASP A 151 10.77 16.79 23.80
CA ASP A 151 10.69 17.03 25.25
C ASP A 151 10.30 15.72 26.00
N PRO A 152 11.17 15.17 26.88
CA PRO A 152 10.92 13.93 27.61
C PRO A 152 9.75 14.00 28.59
N LYS A 153 9.23 15.20 28.91
CA LYS A 153 8.07 15.39 29.78
C LYS A 153 6.75 15.45 29.00
N HIS A 154 6.81 15.52 27.68
CA HIS A 154 5.63 15.65 26.85
C HIS A 154 5.00 14.27 26.60
N PRO A 155 3.66 14.11 26.68
CA PRO A 155 3.00 12.83 26.41
C PRO A 155 3.32 12.24 25.03
N ALA A 156 3.70 13.06 24.05
CA ALA A 156 4.09 12.61 22.71
C ALA A 156 5.61 12.42 22.52
N HIS A 157 6.43 12.43 23.57
CA HIS A 157 7.89 12.33 23.48
C HIS A 157 8.42 11.16 22.62
N GLY A 158 9.11 11.45 21.52
CA GLY A 158 9.63 10.45 20.59
C GLY A 158 8.69 10.07 19.44
N TYR A 159 7.49 10.65 19.39
CA TYR A 159 6.52 10.49 18.29
C TYR A 159 6.33 11.79 17.49
N PHE A 160 5.59 11.69 16.40
CA PHE A 160 5.30 12.78 15.48
C PHE A 160 3.85 13.22 15.60
N ALA A 161 3.61 14.52 15.76
CA ALA A 161 2.27 15.09 15.75
C ALA A 161 1.51 14.70 14.46
N TRP A 162 0.33 14.09 14.59
CA TRP A 162 -0.38 13.52 13.45
C TRP A 162 -0.99 14.56 12.51
N SER A 163 -1.32 15.74 13.04
CA SER A 163 -1.92 16.84 12.29
C SER A 163 -1.27 18.17 12.66
N VAL A 164 -0.68 18.83 11.67
CA VAL A 164 0.11 20.06 11.82
C VAL A 164 -0.31 21.06 10.74
N ARG A 165 -0.37 22.35 11.07
CA ARG A 165 -0.61 23.40 10.06
C ARG A 165 0.61 23.52 9.12
N THR A 166 0.41 24.10 7.95
CA THR A 166 1.49 24.36 6.98
C THR A 166 2.57 25.32 7.49
N ASP A 167 2.27 26.10 8.54
CA ASP A 167 3.23 26.94 9.26
C ASP A 167 4.04 26.20 10.34
N GLY A 168 3.79 24.90 10.53
CA GLY A 168 4.46 24.06 11.51
C GLY A 168 3.80 24.04 12.89
N THR A 169 2.68 24.73 13.09
CA THR A 169 1.94 24.71 14.36
C THR A 169 1.11 23.43 14.49
N ALA A 170 1.41 22.59 15.48
CA ALA A 170 0.63 21.38 15.75
C ALA A 170 -0.85 21.69 16.01
N ILE A 171 -1.74 20.96 15.34
CA ILE A 171 -3.19 20.95 15.61
C ILE A 171 -3.45 19.95 16.72
N ASP A 172 -2.95 18.73 16.54
CA ASP A 172 -2.94 17.68 17.54
C ASP A 172 -1.55 17.02 17.61
N GLN A 173 -1.04 16.91 18.82
CA GLN A 173 0.31 16.46 19.13
C GLN A 173 0.40 14.95 19.38
N MET A 174 -0.74 14.25 19.50
CA MET A 174 -0.71 12.78 19.49
C MET A 174 -0.29 12.27 18.11
N PRO A 175 0.26 11.05 18.00
CA PRO A 175 0.60 10.46 16.71
C PRO A 175 -0.56 9.69 16.09
N ALA A 176 -0.41 9.42 14.79
CA ALA A 176 -1.13 8.39 14.05
C ALA A 176 -0.08 7.30 13.72
N PRO A 177 -0.13 6.13 14.39
CA PRO A 177 0.97 5.16 14.39
C PRO A 177 1.44 4.67 13.02
N ASP A 178 0.56 4.59 12.02
CA ASP A 178 0.96 4.27 10.65
C ASP A 178 2.02 5.22 10.09
N GLY A 179 1.96 6.50 10.47
CA GLY A 179 3.00 7.48 10.17
C GLY A 179 4.38 7.05 10.68
N GLU A 180 4.48 6.68 11.96
CA GLU A 180 5.73 6.16 12.54
C GLU A 180 6.21 4.88 11.84
N GLU A 181 5.32 3.94 11.54
CA GLU A 181 5.69 2.67 10.88
C GLU A 181 6.29 2.90 9.48
N TYR A 182 5.70 3.82 8.71
CA TYR A 182 6.25 4.21 7.41
C TYR A 182 7.52 5.05 7.54
N PHE A 183 7.62 5.96 8.50
CA PHE A 183 8.87 6.72 8.75
C PHE A 183 10.03 5.78 9.04
N ILE A 184 9.86 4.86 10.00
CA ILE A 184 10.89 3.88 10.40
C ILE A 184 11.36 3.09 9.17
N THR A 185 10.41 2.56 8.40
CA THR A 185 10.74 1.70 7.26
C THR A 185 11.39 2.48 6.12
N ALA A 186 10.89 3.68 5.81
CA ALA A 186 11.46 4.54 4.80
C ALA A 186 12.89 4.98 5.17
N LEU A 187 13.18 5.21 6.46
CA LEU A 187 14.52 5.52 6.96
C LEU A 187 15.48 4.32 6.84
N TYR A 188 15.05 3.09 7.17
CA TYR A 188 15.87 1.90 6.91
C TYR A 188 16.16 1.74 5.42
N PHE A 189 15.19 2.00 4.54
CA PHE A 189 15.38 1.94 3.10
C PHE A 189 16.32 3.04 2.60
N ALA A 190 16.24 4.23 3.16
CA ALA A 190 17.15 5.34 2.83
C ALA A 190 18.59 5.01 3.22
N SER A 191 18.81 4.45 4.41
CA SER A 191 20.11 3.93 4.85
C SER A 191 20.64 2.87 3.87
N ALA A 192 19.81 1.89 3.49
CA ALA A 192 20.21 0.84 2.56
C ALA A 192 20.51 1.35 1.14
N ARG A 193 19.78 2.35 0.64
CA ARG A 193 19.99 2.90 -0.71
C ARG A 193 21.12 3.92 -0.81
N TRP A 194 21.22 4.80 0.19
CA TRP A 194 22.04 6.02 0.09
C TRP A 194 23.16 6.09 1.13
N GLY A 195 23.20 5.15 2.08
CA GLY A 195 24.05 5.23 3.26
C GLY A 195 23.56 6.28 4.27
N ASP A 196 24.19 6.29 5.44
CA ASP A 196 23.85 7.21 6.52
C ASP A 196 24.68 8.50 6.44
N GLY A 197 24.02 9.64 6.62
CA GLY A 197 24.64 10.96 6.77
C GLY A 197 24.90 11.32 8.24
N GLU A 198 24.90 12.62 8.54
CA GLU A 198 25.06 13.14 9.90
C GLU A 198 23.75 13.74 10.43
N GLY A 199 23.63 13.87 11.76
CA GLY A 199 22.53 14.57 12.40
C GLY A 199 21.17 13.92 12.15
N ILE A 200 20.22 14.64 11.55
CA ILE A 200 18.92 14.05 11.18
C ILE A 200 19.03 13.10 9.99
N TYR A 201 20.10 13.15 9.21
CA TYR A 201 20.29 12.30 8.03
C TYR A 201 21.08 11.01 8.32
N ASP A 202 21.41 10.75 9.58
CA ASP A 202 21.77 9.40 10.04
C ASP A 202 20.51 8.54 10.09
N TYR A 203 20.06 8.11 8.90
CA TYR A 203 18.75 7.48 8.72
C TYR A 203 18.61 6.23 9.58
N ARG A 204 19.67 5.42 9.64
CA ARG A 204 19.69 4.21 10.45
C ARG A 204 19.54 4.50 11.93
N ALA A 205 20.30 5.45 12.48
CA ALA A 205 20.19 5.79 13.89
C ALA A 205 18.80 6.32 14.25
N TRP A 206 18.17 7.11 13.35
CA TRP A 206 16.80 7.58 13.56
C TRP A 206 15.77 6.45 13.45
N ALA A 207 15.91 5.53 12.50
CA ALA A 207 15.05 4.37 12.40
C ALA A 207 15.12 3.49 13.66
N ASP A 208 16.34 3.18 14.13
CA ASP A 208 16.56 2.38 15.35
C ASP A 208 15.99 3.09 16.59
N ARG A 209 16.16 4.41 16.69
CA ARG A 209 15.63 5.22 17.80
C ARG A 209 14.10 5.21 17.83
N ILE A 210 13.45 5.53 16.72
CA ILE A 210 11.99 5.60 16.66
C ILE A 210 11.41 4.20 16.87
N LEU A 211 12.00 3.16 16.27
CA LEU A 211 11.57 1.78 16.47
C LEU A 211 11.66 1.33 17.94
N SER A 212 12.70 1.78 18.66
CA SER A 212 12.80 1.57 20.10
C SER A 212 11.70 2.32 20.86
N ASP A 213 11.45 3.59 20.52
CA ASP A 213 10.44 4.43 21.18
C ASP A 213 9.00 3.88 20.98
N VAL A 214 8.67 3.34 19.80
CA VAL A 214 7.32 2.78 19.55
C VAL A 214 7.01 1.52 20.37
N LEU A 215 8.04 0.78 20.78
CA LEU A 215 7.89 -0.44 21.59
C LEU A 215 8.07 -0.18 23.09
N HIS A 216 9.10 0.58 23.47
CA HIS A 216 9.57 0.64 24.86
C HIS A 216 9.12 1.85 25.65
N ARG A 217 8.50 2.85 25.01
CA ARG A 217 8.11 4.07 25.74
C ARG A 217 7.14 3.75 26.88
N GLU A 218 7.49 4.21 28.07
CA GLU A 218 6.63 4.17 29.25
C GLU A 218 5.53 5.25 29.21
N ALA A 219 4.59 5.18 30.15
CA ALA A 219 3.52 6.15 30.26
C ALA A 219 4.07 7.53 30.64
N ILE A 220 3.74 8.55 29.84
CA ILE A 220 4.10 9.94 30.13
C ILE A 220 2.83 10.77 30.27
N THR A 221 2.71 11.50 31.38
CA THR A 221 1.56 12.36 31.67
C THR A 221 1.95 13.83 31.64
N GLY A 222 1.20 14.64 30.90
CA GLY A 222 1.47 16.07 30.73
C GLY A 222 0.38 16.77 29.91
N PRO A 223 0.50 18.09 29.72
CA PRO A 223 -0.40 18.83 28.84
C PRO A 223 -0.08 18.54 27.36
N THR A 224 -1.09 18.67 26.51
CA THR A 224 -1.00 18.62 25.04
C THR A 224 -1.77 19.81 24.45
N SER A 225 -1.73 19.99 23.13
CA SER A 225 -2.52 21.02 22.43
C SER A 225 -4.03 20.82 22.60
N THR A 226 -4.47 19.59 22.85
CA THR A 226 -5.89 19.18 22.91
C THR A 226 -6.39 18.91 24.32
N ALA A 227 -5.51 18.71 25.31
CA ALA A 227 -5.88 18.41 26.68
C ALA A 227 -4.94 19.03 27.72
N LYS A 228 -5.51 19.52 28.83
CA LYS A 228 -4.70 20.02 29.98
C LYS A 228 -3.88 18.92 30.65
N LYS A 229 -4.30 17.66 30.52
CA LYS A 229 -3.64 16.47 31.04
C LYS A 229 -4.04 15.28 30.16
N ALA A 230 -3.09 14.74 29.42
CA ALA A 230 -3.19 13.48 28.70
C ALA A 230 -2.12 12.51 29.21
N THR A 231 -2.35 11.21 29.04
CA THR A 231 -1.33 10.19 29.29
C THR A 231 -1.22 9.34 28.03
N ALA A 232 -0.02 9.24 27.47
CA ALA A 232 0.22 8.38 26.32
C ALA A 232 1.25 7.31 26.67
N ILE A 233 1.09 6.13 26.08
CA ILE A 233 1.95 4.96 26.26
C ILE A 233 2.67 4.61 24.95
N ASN A 234 3.21 3.39 24.85
CA ASN A 234 3.83 2.87 23.63
C ASN A 234 2.83 2.70 22.46
N LEU A 235 3.32 2.67 21.21
CA LEU A 235 2.47 2.46 20.02
C LEU A 235 2.16 0.99 19.76
N PHE A 236 2.92 0.07 20.34
CA PHE A 236 2.67 -1.37 20.22
C PHE A 236 2.28 -1.97 21.56
N ASP A 237 1.15 -2.69 21.57
CA ASP A 237 0.78 -3.50 22.71
C ASP A 237 1.73 -4.67 22.88
N LYS A 238 2.38 -4.76 24.05
CA LYS A 238 3.42 -5.76 24.30
C LYS A 238 2.86 -7.17 24.47
N ASP A 239 1.60 -7.31 24.85
CA ASP A 239 0.95 -8.60 25.08
C ASP A 239 0.24 -9.07 23.81
N ALA A 240 -0.54 -8.17 23.18
CA ALA A 240 -1.23 -8.48 21.94
C ALA A 240 -0.27 -8.55 20.74
N LYS A 241 0.92 -7.93 20.80
CA LYS A 241 1.89 -7.78 19.69
C LYS A 241 1.29 -7.04 18.48
N MET A 242 0.45 -6.05 18.75
CA MET A 242 -0.25 -5.28 17.73
C MET A 242 0.06 -3.80 17.87
N VAL A 243 0.12 -3.11 16.74
CA VAL A 243 0.06 -1.66 16.71
C VAL A 243 -1.26 -1.20 17.36
N ARG A 244 -1.23 -0.05 18.03
CA ARG A 244 -2.41 0.60 18.60
C ARG A 244 -2.98 1.58 17.58
N PHE A 245 -4.27 1.88 17.68
CA PHE A 245 -4.85 3.02 16.96
C PHE A 245 -4.27 4.34 17.45
N THR A 246 -4.06 4.47 18.76
CA THR A 246 -3.46 5.65 19.40
C THR A 246 -2.76 5.25 20.70
N PRO A 247 -1.68 5.95 21.10
CA PRO A 247 -1.09 5.75 22.43
C PRO A 247 -1.86 6.44 23.55
N ASP A 248 -2.86 7.29 23.26
CA ASP A 248 -3.69 7.90 24.30
C ASP A 248 -4.32 6.81 25.17
N LEU A 249 -3.99 6.80 26.46
CA LEU A 249 -4.28 5.71 27.38
C LEU A 249 -5.77 5.33 27.38
N GLY A 250 -6.65 6.33 27.27
CA GLY A 250 -8.11 6.13 27.28
C GLY A 250 -8.63 5.28 26.11
N ASN A 251 -7.91 5.23 25.00
CA ASN A 251 -8.30 4.52 23.77
C ASN A 251 -7.18 3.57 23.27
N SER A 252 -6.18 3.30 24.11
CA SER A 252 -4.98 2.56 23.73
C SER A 252 -5.20 1.05 23.51
N ALA A 253 -6.34 0.51 23.95
CA ALA A 253 -6.68 -0.91 23.84
C ALA A 253 -7.37 -1.30 22.50
N HIS A 254 -7.12 -0.52 21.44
CA HIS A 254 -7.69 -0.70 20.11
C HIS A 254 -6.60 -0.61 19.03
N THR A 255 -6.90 -1.10 17.84
CA THR A 255 -6.04 -1.08 16.65
C THR A 255 -6.83 -0.59 15.42
N ASP A 256 -6.17 -0.51 14.28
CA ASP A 256 -6.72 -0.24 12.96
C ASP A 256 -6.14 -1.25 11.98
N ALA A 257 -6.98 -1.95 11.21
CA ALA A 257 -6.52 -3.01 10.31
C ALA A 257 -5.54 -2.48 9.24
N SER A 258 -5.70 -1.22 8.84
CA SER A 258 -4.83 -0.56 7.87
C SER A 258 -3.45 -0.18 8.41
N TYR A 259 -3.25 -0.25 9.73
CA TYR A 259 -1.95 0.00 10.37
C TYR A 259 -1.14 -1.30 10.52
N HIS A 260 -1.76 -2.46 10.38
CA HIS A 260 -1.03 -3.72 10.41
C HIS A 260 -0.16 -3.86 9.14
N LEU A 261 1.17 -3.80 9.31
CA LEU A 261 2.16 -3.80 8.22
C LEU A 261 3.16 -4.95 8.39
N PRO A 262 2.74 -6.23 8.35
CA PRO A 262 3.65 -7.36 8.60
C PRO A 262 4.84 -7.39 7.64
N ALA A 263 4.70 -6.88 6.41
CA ALA A 263 5.81 -6.81 5.49
C ALA A 263 6.95 -5.89 6.00
N PHE A 264 6.62 -4.83 6.73
CA PHE A 264 7.59 -3.94 7.36
C PHE A 264 8.13 -4.53 8.65
N TYR A 265 7.30 -5.23 9.41
CA TYR A 265 7.73 -5.87 10.66
C TYR A 265 8.80 -6.95 10.38
N GLU A 266 8.70 -7.63 9.24
CA GLU A 266 9.74 -8.53 8.73
C GLU A 266 11.06 -7.81 8.40
N VAL A 267 11.00 -6.57 7.90
CA VAL A 267 12.19 -5.71 7.74
C VAL A 267 12.78 -5.44 9.13
N TRP A 268 11.97 -4.98 10.08
CA TRP A 268 12.43 -4.62 11.43
C TRP A 268 12.99 -5.82 12.20
N ALA A 269 12.41 -7.01 12.01
CA ALA A 269 12.89 -8.27 12.57
C ALA A 269 14.27 -8.69 12.03
N ARG A 270 14.70 -8.14 10.90
CA ARG A 270 16.01 -8.41 10.28
C ARG A 270 17.02 -7.33 10.56
N VAL A 271 16.63 -6.07 10.38
CA VAL A 271 17.58 -4.95 10.45
C VAL A 271 17.53 -4.21 11.76
N GLY A 272 16.39 -4.13 12.45
CA GLY A 272 16.25 -3.31 13.66
C GLY A 272 17.09 -3.78 14.86
N PRO A 273 16.97 -3.11 16.02
CA PRO A 273 17.73 -3.43 17.22
C PRO A 273 17.61 -4.91 17.60
N GLU A 274 18.75 -5.56 17.83
CA GLU A 274 18.82 -7.02 18.00
C GLU A 274 17.90 -7.53 19.12
N ALA A 275 17.81 -6.80 20.23
CA ALA A 275 16.98 -7.15 21.38
C ALA A 275 15.47 -7.25 21.05
N ASP A 276 15.01 -6.55 20.01
CA ASP A 276 13.58 -6.43 19.68
C ASP A 276 13.17 -7.27 18.46
N ARG A 277 14.13 -7.88 17.75
CA ARG A 277 13.85 -8.64 16.51
C ARG A 277 12.85 -9.78 16.70
N ALA A 278 12.88 -10.44 17.86
CA ALA A 278 11.92 -11.49 18.18
C ALA A 278 10.49 -10.95 18.29
N PHE A 279 10.31 -9.78 18.92
CA PHE A 279 9.02 -9.11 19.00
C PHE A 279 8.46 -8.79 17.61
N TRP A 280 9.29 -8.24 16.71
CA TRP A 280 8.83 -7.88 15.37
C TRP A 280 8.45 -9.08 14.50
N ARG A 281 9.16 -10.21 14.67
CA ARG A 281 8.77 -11.47 14.01
C ARG A 281 7.42 -11.98 14.51
N GLU A 282 7.17 -11.90 15.82
CA GLU A 282 5.88 -12.25 16.41
C GLU A 282 4.77 -11.29 15.95
N ALA A 283 5.04 -9.99 15.94
CA ALA A 283 4.09 -8.97 15.46
C ALA A 283 3.71 -9.19 13.99
N ALA A 284 4.65 -9.60 13.13
CA ALA A 284 4.37 -9.95 11.74
C ALA A 284 3.38 -11.12 11.65
N GLN A 285 3.61 -12.19 12.43
CA GLN A 285 2.69 -13.33 12.49
C GLN A 285 1.32 -12.94 13.05
N VAL A 286 1.29 -12.16 14.12
CA VAL A 286 0.04 -11.72 14.74
C VAL A 286 -0.80 -10.86 13.79
N SER A 287 -0.17 -9.96 13.02
CA SER A 287 -0.86 -9.16 12.00
C SER A 287 -1.45 -10.02 10.88
N ARG A 288 -0.72 -11.04 10.43
CA ARG A 288 -1.24 -12.03 9.46
C ARG A 288 -2.50 -12.71 9.98
N ASP A 289 -2.48 -13.15 11.24
CA ASP A 289 -3.65 -13.74 11.89
C ASP A 289 -4.78 -12.72 12.13
N TYR A 290 -4.44 -11.46 12.40
CA TYR A 290 -5.39 -10.38 12.60
C TYR A 290 -6.21 -10.10 11.34
N PHE A 291 -5.58 -10.04 10.15
CA PHE A 291 -6.31 -9.86 8.89
C PHE A 291 -7.38 -10.91 8.67
N VAL A 292 -7.10 -12.17 9.01
CA VAL A 292 -8.08 -13.27 8.89
C VAL A 292 -9.27 -13.06 9.82
N ARG A 293 -9.05 -12.52 11.03
CA ARG A 293 -10.13 -12.25 11.99
C ARG A 293 -10.92 -10.98 11.67
N ALA A 294 -10.25 -9.94 11.19
CA ALA A 294 -10.84 -8.62 10.96
C ALA A 294 -11.59 -8.49 9.62
N THR A 295 -11.33 -9.39 8.68
CA THR A 295 -12.02 -9.40 7.38
C THR A 295 -13.37 -10.10 7.47
N HIS A 296 -14.39 -9.51 6.85
CA HIS A 296 -15.69 -10.16 6.72
C HIS A 296 -15.59 -11.39 5.80
N PRO A 297 -16.11 -12.56 6.21
CA PRO A 297 -15.83 -13.85 5.57
C PRO A 297 -16.41 -14.00 4.15
N GLU A 298 -17.33 -13.14 3.72
CA GLU A 298 -17.91 -13.18 2.37
C GLU A 298 -17.40 -12.08 1.44
N THR A 299 -17.03 -10.94 1.99
CA THR A 299 -16.72 -9.72 1.23
C THR A 299 -15.24 -9.38 1.23
N GLY A 300 -14.48 -9.84 2.24
CA GLY A 300 -13.08 -9.48 2.44
C GLY A 300 -12.87 -8.05 2.95
N LEU A 301 -13.95 -7.33 3.26
CA LEU A 301 -13.88 -5.96 3.80
C LEU A 301 -13.47 -5.96 5.27
N THR A 302 -12.65 -4.99 5.68
CA THR A 302 -12.33 -4.71 7.08
C THR A 302 -13.01 -3.42 7.55
N PRO A 303 -13.23 -3.23 8.87
CA PRO A 303 -13.56 -1.92 9.40
C PRO A 303 -12.36 -0.97 9.26
N ASP A 304 -12.59 0.33 9.38
CA ASP A 304 -11.50 1.27 9.67
C ASP A 304 -10.85 0.87 11.01
N TYR A 305 -11.60 0.95 12.11
CA TYR A 305 -11.04 0.69 13.44
C TYR A 305 -11.47 -0.67 14.01
N GLY A 306 -10.60 -1.30 14.80
CA GLY A 306 -10.82 -2.63 15.35
C GLY A 306 -10.35 -2.79 16.79
N ASN A 307 -10.87 -3.82 17.45
CA ASN A 307 -10.34 -4.34 18.70
C ASN A 307 -9.26 -5.37 18.40
N PHE A 308 -8.36 -5.67 19.35
CA PHE A 308 -7.29 -6.66 19.13
C PHE A 308 -7.78 -8.08 18.79
N ASP A 309 -9.04 -8.42 19.13
CA ASP A 309 -9.64 -9.70 18.75
C ASP A 309 -10.08 -9.77 17.27
N GLY A 310 -10.07 -8.65 16.55
CA GLY A 310 -10.49 -8.52 15.16
C GLY A 310 -11.91 -8.00 14.97
N THR A 311 -12.68 -7.78 16.05
CA THR A 311 -14.02 -7.20 15.94
C THR A 311 -13.96 -5.70 15.63
N PRO A 312 -14.94 -5.14 14.90
CA PRO A 312 -14.99 -3.70 14.65
C PRO A 312 -15.10 -2.88 15.93
N TRP A 313 -14.39 -1.76 15.98
CA TRP A 313 -14.51 -0.78 17.05
C TRP A 313 -15.19 0.49 16.55
N ALA A 314 -16.36 0.79 17.12
CA ALA A 314 -17.07 2.04 16.88
C ALA A 314 -16.55 3.11 17.86
N ALA A 315 -15.62 3.96 17.40
CA ALA A 315 -15.05 4.98 18.25
C ALA A 315 -16.13 5.97 18.74
N PRO A 316 -16.10 6.42 20.00
CA PRO A 316 -17.12 7.33 20.53
C PRO A 316 -17.29 8.65 19.77
N TRP A 317 -16.23 9.12 19.10
CA TRP A 317 -16.24 10.34 18.27
C TRP A 317 -16.48 10.09 16.78
N ARG A 318 -16.55 8.81 16.36
CA ARG A 318 -16.68 8.39 14.96
C ARG A 318 -17.24 6.98 14.90
N ALA A 319 -18.51 6.80 15.27
CA ALA A 319 -19.13 5.48 15.41
C ALA A 319 -19.12 4.67 14.10
N GLU A 320 -19.09 5.35 12.97
CA GLU A 320 -19.01 4.75 11.64
C GLU A 320 -17.63 4.15 11.30
N SER A 321 -16.64 4.24 12.20
CA SER A 321 -15.35 3.56 12.05
C SER A 321 -15.46 2.03 12.04
N ALA A 322 -16.61 1.48 12.44
CA ALA A 322 -16.91 0.06 12.34
C ALA A 322 -17.24 -0.41 10.89
N ASP A 323 -17.35 0.51 9.94
CA ASP A 323 -17.59 0.23 8.51
C ASP A 323 -16.27 0.23 7.70
N PHE A 324 -16.32 -0.26 6.46
CA PHE A 324 -15.25 -0.13 5.48
C PHE A 324 -15.26 1.28 4.87
N ARG A 325 -14.26 2.10 5.21
CA ARG A 325 -14.10 3.47 4.70
C ARG A 325 -12.62 3.74 4.42
N TYR A 326 -12.21 5.00 4.52
CA TYR A 326 -10.95 5.53 3.98
C TYR A 326 -9.71 4.78 4.46
N ASP A 327 -9.62 4.48 5.76
CA ASP A 327 -8.51 3.74 6.34
C ASP A 327 -8.48 2.30 5.81
N ALA A 328 -9.64 1.63 5.88
CA ALA A 328 -9.81 0.23 5.49
C ALA A 328 -9.49 -0.08 4.02
N TRP A 329 -9.46 0.93 3.14
CA TRP A 329 -9.02 0.75 1.76
C TRP A 329 -7.60 0.17 1.68
N ARG A 330 -6.70 0.59 2.58
CA ARG A 330 -5.28 0.22 2.55
C ARG A 330 -5.03 -1.21 3.00
N THR A 331 -5.91 -1.81 3.79
CA THR A 331 -5.68 -3.15 4.39
C THR A 331 -5.32 -4.19 3.33
N ALA A 332 -5.97 -4.14 2.16
CA ALA A 332 -5.71 -5.07 1.06
C ALA A 332 -4.31 -4.93 0.46
N MET A 333 -3.79 -3.71 0.37
CA MET A 333 -2.41 -3.46 -0.04
C MET A 333 -1.45 -4.10 0.96
N ASN A 334 -1.71 -3.97 2.26
CA ASN A 334 -0.78 -4.41 3.30
C ASN A 334 -0.56 -5.93 3.29
N TRP A 335 -1.63 -6.73 3.27
CA TRP A 335 -1.48 -8.19 3.22
C TRP A 335 -0.96 -8.66 1.85
N SER A 336 -1.27 -7.94 0.77
CA SER A 336 -0.83 -8.34 -0.57
C SER A 336 0.64 -8.01 -0.82
N MET A 337 1.13 -6.92 -0.23
CA MET A 337 2.55 -6.60 -0.13
C MET A 337 3.29 -7.66 0.68
N ASP A 338 2.78 -8.04 1.85
CA ASP A 338 3.39 -9.09 2.70
C ASP A 338 3.51 -10.43 1.95
N TRP A 339 2.43 -10.87 1.28
CA TRP A 339 2.46 -12.06 0.44
C TRP A 339 3.50 -11.95 -0.68
N SER A 340 3.51 -10.83 -1.39
CA SER A 340 4.44 -10.59 -2.50
C SER A 340 5.90 -10.67 -2.06
N TRP A 341 6.23 -10.02 -0.94
CA TRP A 341 7.59 -9.92 -0.44
C TRP A 341 8.07 -11.21 0.20
N TRP A 342 7.21 -11.86 1.01
CA TRP A 342 7.65 -12.89 1.94
C TRP A 342 7.02 -14.26 1.69
N ARG A 343 5.88 -14.35 0.98
CA ARG A 343 5.12 -15.60 0.76
C ARG A 343 4.82 -16.38 2.05
N ALA A 344 4.73 -15.68 3.18
CA ALA A 344 4.70 -16.29 4.51
C ALA A 344 3.31 -16.76 4.95
N ASP A 345 2.22 -16.23 4.35
CA ASP A 345 0.85 -16.62 4.70
C ASP A 345 -0.05 -16.81 3.46
N PRO A 346 -0.32 -18.07 3.04
CA PRO A 346 -1.15 -18.34 1.87
C PRO A 346 -2.61 -17.92 2.05
N ARG A 347 -3.09 -17.65 3.27
CA ARG A 347 -4.44 -17.14 3.50
C ARG A 347 -4.64 -15.76 2.87
N GLN A 348 -3.57 -14.99 2.68
CA GLN A 348 -3.61 -13.66 2.05
C GLN A 348 -4.05 -13.72 0.58
N VAL A 349 -3.77 -14.82 -0.13
CA VAL A 349 -4.30 -15.07 -1.49
C VAL A 349 -5.83 -15.12 -1.48
N GLU A 350 -6.39 -15.87 -0.53
CA GLU A 350 -7.85 -15.99 -0.36
C GLU A 350 -8.48 -14.66 0.07
N LEU A 351 -7.83 -13.89 0.95
CA LEU A 351 -8.30 -12.54 1.33
C LEU A 351 -8.40 -11.62 0.10
N SER A 352 -7.36 -11.60 -0.74
CA SER A 352 -7.36 -10.81 -1.98
C SER A 352 -8.41 -11.28 -2.97
N ASN A 353 -8.56 -12.59 -3.18
CA ASN A 353 -9.58 -13.15 -4.06
C ASN A 353 -11.00 -12.80 -3.60
N ARG A 354 -11.25 -12.84 -2.28
CA ARG A 354 -12.56 -12.51 -1.71
C ARG A 354 -12.91 -11.03 -1.90
N LEU A 355 -11.97 -10.13 -1.57
CA LEU A 355 -12.12 -8.70 -1.74
C LEU A 355 -12.38 -8.34 -3.22
N GLN A 356 -11.53 -8.81 -4.13
CA GLN A 356 -11.72 -8.59 -5.56
C GLN A 356 -13.02 -9.23 -6.06
N GLY A 357 -13.36 -10.42 -5.59
CA GLY A 357 -14.63 -11.08 -5.89
C GLY A 357 -15.84 -10.24 -5.48
N PHE A 358 -15.78 -9.57 -4.34
CA PHE A 358 -16.82 -8.63 -3.90
C PHE A 358 -16.94 -7.44 -4.87
N PHE A 359 -15.85 -6.72 -5.15
CA PHE A 359 -15.89 -5.56 -6.04
C PHE A 359 -16.23 -5.91 -7.50
N LEU A 360 -15.89 -7.12 -7.97
CA LEU A 360 -16.37 -7.62 -9.26
C LEU A 360 -17.89 -7.75 -9.31
N ARG A 361 -18.53 -8.22 -8.23
CA ARG A 361 -20.01 -8.30 -8.13
C ARG A 361 -20.65 -6.92 -8.06
N GLN A 362 -19.99 -5.98 -7.36
CA GLN A 362 -20.42 -4.58 -7.34
C GLN A 362 -20.32 -3.95 -8.74
N GLY A 363 -19.33 -4.34 -9.54
CA GLY A 363 -19.07 -3.88 -10.91
C GLY A 363 -17.96 -2.84 -10.94
N LEU A 364 -16.94 -3.10 -11.76
CA LEU A 364 -15.67 -2.35 -11.77
C LEU A 364 -15.80 -0.86 -12.10
N ASP A 365 -16.85 -0.47 -12.81
CA ASP A 365 -17.15 0.90 -13.22
C ASP A 365 -18.20 1.61 -12.34
N ARG A 366 -18.74 0.92 -11.33
CA ARG A 366 -19.91 1.40 -10.56
C ARG A 366 -19.85 1.20 -9.06
N TYR A 367 -18.89 0.45 -8.53
CA TYR A 367 -18.76 0.28 -7.08
C TYR A 367 -18.49 1.63 -6.39
N VAL A 368 -18.96 1.76 -5.16
CA VAL A 368 -18.75 2.97 -4.35
C VAL A 368 -17.57 2.78 -3.40
N SER A 369 -17.26 3.77 -2.57
CA SER A 369 -16.05 3.75 -1.73
C SER A 369 -16.31 3.46 -0.25
N LEU A 370 -17.57 3.47 0.17
CA LEU A 370 -17.97 3.23 1.56
C LEU A 370 -18.98 2.09 1.62
N TYR A 371 -18.73 1.11 2.50
CA TYR A 371 -19.58 -0.07 2.67
C TYR A 371 -19.68 -0.47 4.14
N THR A 372 -20.82 -1.01 4.54
CA THR A 372 -20.84 -1.88 5.73
C THR A 372 -20.02 -3.14 5.42
N LEU A 373 -19.57 -3.87 6.46
CA LEU A 373 -18.72 -5.05 6.24
C LEU A 373 -19.42 -6.19 5.48
N ASP A 374 -20.74 -6.32 5.65
CA ASP A 374 -21.59 -7.25 4.88
C ASP A 374 -21.87 -6.77 3.45
N GLY A 375 -21.33 -5.63 3.03
CA GLY A 375 -21.28 -5.20 1.63
C GLY A 375 -22.44 -4.32 1.19
N LYS A 376 -23.21 -3.71 2.12
CA LYS A 376 -24.22 -2.71 1.78
C LYS A 376 -23.53 -1.37 1.43
N PRO A 377 -23.82 -0.77 0.26
CA PRO A 377 -23.22 0.51 -0.11
C PRO A 377 -23.70 1.64 0.82
N LEU A 378 -22.76 2.47 1.25
CA LEU A 378 -22.98 3.63 2.12
C LEU A 378 -22.74 4.98 1.40
N GLY A 379 -22.23 4.94 0.16
CA GLY A 379 -22.01 6.13 -0.68
C GLY A 379 -20.53 6.40 -0.94
N GLY A 380 -20.19 7.67 -1.17
CA GLY A 380 -18.82 8.13 -1.46
C GLY A 380 -18.43 8.12 -2.95
N GLY A 381 -19.19 7.44 -3.81
CA GLY A 381 -18.85 7.28 -5.23
C GLY A 381 -17.59 6.44 -5.44
N GLN A 382 -17.17 6.24 -6.70
CA GLN A 382 -15.89 5.59 -6.99
C GLN A 382 -14.75 6.58 -6.83
N THR A 383 -13.69 6.18 -6.12
CA THR A 383 -12.50 7.00 -5.87
C THR A 383 -11.26 6.35 -6.46
N THR A 384 -10.30 7.16 -6.92
CA THR A 384 -9.04 6.64 -7.47
C THR A 384 -8.26 5.88 -6.40
N GLY A 385 -8.32 6.31 -5.14
CA GLY A 385 -7.67 5.64 -4.02
C GLY A 385 -8.16 4.20 -3.83
N LEU A 386 -9.47 3.96 -3.82
CA LEU A 386 -10.00 2.60 -3.68
C LEU A 386 -9.72 1.74 -4.93
N VAL A 387 -9.81 2.31 -6.15
CA VAL A 387 -9.38 1.61 -7.38
C VAL A 387 -7.93 1.16 -7.26
N SER A 388 -7.08 2.04 -6.74
CA SER A 388 -5.65 1.79 -6.56
C SER A 388 -5.39 0.66 -5.57
N MET A 389 -6.02 0.69 -4.39
CA MET A 389 -5.83 -0.36 -3.39
C MET A 389 -6.40 -1.72 -3.83
N ASN A 390 -7.56 -1.73 -4.50
CA ASN A 390 -8.11 -2.95 -5.08
C ASN A 390 -7.19 -3.57 -6.15
N ALA A 391 -6.46 -2.74 -6.91
CA ALA A 391 -5.46 -3.23 -7.86
C ALA A 391 -4.26 -3.88 -7.17
N THR A 392 -3.77 -3.30 -6.05
CA THR A 392 -2.65 -3.89 -5.27
C THR A 392 -2.98 -5.27 -4.72
N ALA A 393 -4.26 -5.59 -4.50
CA ALA A 393 -4.68 -6.93 -4.10
C ALA A 393 -4.25 -8.03 -5.09
N SER A 394 -4.01 -7.66 -6.36
CA SER A 394 -3.54 -8.55 -7.45
C SER A 394 -2.09 -9.01 -7.26
N LEU A 395 -1.33 -8.41 -6.33
CA LEU A 395 -0.04 -8.94 -5.90
C LEU A 395 -0.17 -10.33 -5.26
N ALA A 396 -1.31 -10.61 -4.61
CA ALA A 396 -1.61 -11.89 -3.98
C ALA A 396 -2.71 -12.69 -4.66
N ALA A 397 -3.73 -12.06 -5.23
CA ALA A 397 -4.83 -12.76 -5.88
C ALA A 397 -4.36 -13.65 -7.05
N ASP A 398 -4.86 -14.87 -7.09
CA ASP A 398 -4.64 -15.84 -8.18
C ASP A 398 -5.90 -16.07 -9.04
N HIS A 399 -7.00 -15.39 -8.72
CA HIS A 399 -8.21 -15.45 -9.53
C HIS A 399 -7.94 -14.94 -10.97
N PRO A 400 -8.44 -15.61 -12.03
CA PRO A 400 -8.13 -15.26 -13.43
C PRO A 400 -8.49 -13.83 -13.86
N ARG A 401 -9.37 -13.16 -13.10
CA ARG A 401 -9.81 -11.77 -13.34
C ARG A 401 -9.06 -10.73 -12.51
N SER A 402 -8.04 -11.10 -11.73
CA SER A 402 -7.29 -10.15 -10.87
C SER A 402 -6.68 -9.01 -11.69
N LEU A 403 -6.11 -9.32 -12.86
CA LEU A 403 -5.55 -8.32 -13.78
C LEU A 403 -6.58 -7.34 -14.35
N GLU A 404 -7.90 -7.58 -14.22
CA GLU A 404 -8.89 -6.55 -14.57
C GLU A 404 -8.79 -5.33 -13.64
N PHE A 405 -8.50 -5.51 -12.35
CA PHE A 405 -8.29 -4.40 -11.42
C PHE A 405 -7.03 -3.61 -11.75
N VAL A 406 -5.97 -4.28 -12.18
CA VAL A 406 -4.73 -3.65 -12.64
C VAL A 406 -4.99 -2.79 -13.88
N ARG A 407 -5.83 -3.27 -14.81
CA ARG A 407 -6.27 -2.47 -15.97
C ARG A 407 -7.17 -1.30 -15.58
N GLU A 408 -8.00 -1.43 -14.55
CA GLU A 408 -8.78 -0.29 -14.02
C GLU A 408 -7.87 0.78 -13.41
N LEU A 409 -6.86 0.41 -12.62
CA LEU A 409 -5.83 1.35 -12.16
C LEU A 409 -5.12 2.02 -13.33
N TRP A 410 -4.75 1.26 -14.37
CA TRP A 410 -4.09 1.82 -15.55
C TRP A 410 -4.90 2.91 -16.24
N LYS A 411 -6.23 2.77 -16.27
CA LYS A 411 -7.15 3.76 -16.87
C LYS A 411 -7.29 5.03 -16.04
N GLN A 412 -6.98 4.99 -14.74
CA GLN A 412 -7.14 6.17 -13.88
C GLN A 412 -6.18 7.29 -14.31
N PRO A 413 -6.66 8.54 -14.38
CA PRO A 413 -5.79 9.71 -14.47
C PRO A 413 -5.08 9.92 -13.13
N VAL A 414 -3.96 10.66 -13.15
CA VAL A 414 -3.32 11.10 -11.91
C VAL A 414 -4.28 12.07 -11.20
N PRO A 415 -4.59 11.85 -9.90
CA PRO A 415 -5.56 12.69 -9.19
C PRO A 415 -5.22 14.18 -9.19
N GLU A 416 -6.27 15.00 -9.30
CA GLU A 416 -6.23 16.45 -9.21
C GLU A 416 -7.49 16.98 -8.49
N GLY A 417 -7.55 18.28 -8.21
CA GLY A 417 -8.67 18.90 -7.50
C GLY A 417 -8.60 18.74 -5.98
N HIS A 418 -9.73 18.93 -5.30
CA HIS A 418 -9.79 19.09 -3.84
C HIS A 418 -9.43 17.81 -3.06
N HIS A 419 -9.77 16.64 -3.57
CA HIS A 419 -9.56 15.35 -2.89
C HIS A 419 -8.26 14.62 -3.30
N ARG A 420 -7.39 15.30 -4.05
CA ARG A 420 -6.20 14.69 -4.68
C ARG A 420 -5.14 14.16 -3.72
N TYR A 421 -5.15 14.57 -2.46
CA TYR A 421 -4.15 14.13 -1.48
C TYR A 421 -4.22 12.62 -1.28
N TYR A 422 -5.31 12.12 -0.68
CA TYR A 422 -5.38 10.72 -0.28
C TYR A 422 -5.44 9.81 -1.51
N ASP A 423 -6.26 10.16 -2.50
CA ASP A 423 -6.31 9.47 -3.79
C ASP A 423 -4.95 9.44 -4.48
N GLY A 424 -4.22 10.56 -4.48
CA GLY A 424 -2.92 10.70 -5.16
C GLY A 424 -1.81 9.88 -4.49
N MET A 425 -1.75 9.90 -3.15
CA MET A 425 -0.75 9.11 -2.42
C MET A 425 -0.99 7.61 -2.60
N LEU A 426 -2.25 7.14 -2.46
CA LEU A 426 -2.61 5.74 -2.68
C LEU A 426 -2.39 5.31 -4.14
N TYR A 427 -2.72 6.18 -5.10
CA TYR A 427 -2.46 5.94 -6.53
C TYR A 427 -0.97 5.79 -6.82
N MET A 428 -0.13 6.69 -6.31
CA MET A 428 1.31 6.63 -6.52
C MET A 428 1.91 5.35 -5.93
N MET A 429 1.54 4.98 -4.70
CA MET A 429 1.99 3.73 -4.09
C MET A 429 1.52 2.50 -4.88
N ALA A 430 0.27 2.49 -5.35
CA ALA A 430 -0.25 1.38 -6.16
C ALA A 430 0.46 1.26 -7.51
N LEU A 431 0.82 2.37 -8.16
CA LEU A 431 1.65 2.34 -9.37
C LEU A 431 3.03 1.71 -9.08
N LEU A 432 3.68 2.06 -7.97
CA LEU A 432 4.96 1.47 -7.59
C LEU A 432 4.84 -0.03 -7.32
N HIS A 433 3.80 -0.44 -6.59
CA HIS A 433 3.51 -1.84 -6.31
C HIS A 433 3.23 -2.64 -7.59
N CYS A 434 2.28 -2.19 -8.41
CA CYS A 434 1.85 -2.91 -9.60
C CYS A 434 2.89 -2.92 -10.72
N SER A 435 3.92 -2.07 -10.62
CA SER A 435 5.01 -1.99 -11.60
C SER A 435 6.31 -2.67 -11.13
N GLY A 436 6.28 -3.38 -10.00
CA GLY A 436 7.45 -4.05 -9.43
C GLY A 436 8.54 -3.09 -8.91
N ARG A 437 8.23 -1.80 -8.77
CA ARG A 437 9.17 -0.75 -8.33
C ARG A 437 9.15 -0.49 -6.82
N TYR A 438 8.11 -0.94 -6.12
CA TYR A 438 8.07 -0.92 -4.65
C TYR A 438 8.78 -2.17 -4.10
N LYS A 439 9.99 -1.99 -3.58
CA LYS A 439 10.87 -3.08 -3.12
C LYS A 439 11.24 -2.95 -1.64
N ALA A 440 11.62 -4.07 -1.02
CA ALA A 440 12.32 -4.05 0.24
C ALA A 440 13.81 -3.72 0.00
N TRP A 441 14.26 -2.57 0.49
CA TRP A 441 15.68 -2.19 0.43
C TRP A 441 16.37 -2.63 1.71
N LEU A 442 17.11 -3.73 1.63
CA LEU A 442 17.81 -4.33 2.78
C LEU A 442 19.33 -4.23 2.59
N PRO A 443 20.12 -4.15 3.67
CA PRO A 443 21.58 -4.29 3.58
C PRO A 443 21.97 -5.62 2.93
N GLU A 444 23.08 -5.63 2.20
CA GLU A 444 23.62 -6.84 1.56
C GLU A 444 23.71 -8.01 2.56
N GLY A 445 23.28 -9.20 2.14
CA GLY A 445 23.31 -10.41 2.96
C GLY A 445 22.15 -10.59 3.95
N THR A 446 21.17 -9.68 3.98
CA THR A 446 20.04 -9.73 4.93
C THR A 446 18.77 -10.42 4.40
N ALA A 447 18.73 -10.77 3.11
CA ALA A 447 17.54 -11.30 2.44
C ALA A 447 17.21 -12.77 2.76
N ASN A 448 18.15 -13.52 3.34
CA ASN A 448 18.03 -14.97 3.60
C ASN A 448 17.67 -15.28 5.05
#